data_AF-A0A8T4ZZQ9-F1
#
_entry.id   AF-A0A8T4ZZQ9-F1
#
_cell.length_a   1.000
_cell.length_b   1.000
_cell.length_c   1.000
_cell.angle_alpha   90.00
_cell.angle_beta   90.00
_cell.angle_gamma   90.00
#
_symmetry.space_group_name_H-M   'P 1'
#
loop_
_entity.id
_entity.type
_entity.pdbx_description
1 polymer ?
#
loop_
_entity_poly.entity_id
_entity_poly.type
_entity_poly.pdbx_seq_one_letter_code
_entity_poly.pdbx_strand_id
1 'polypeptide(L)'
;MAEGKKLPFPKIPENPGEILEGPIKLIENFDLTIQKIDKALKSFDNLFASADSRLISKLPEPVGRAEHVASPSYPGQSRESYCLECLEKHYLKAYGLLEEAERFSLGKGEITPEARQRVEAALKEIVTAEEDLGTEIRDAELAKMIDEIKARQREFRKWTWTERLLTTQRDIAKLKEAISRMKDIVETTRRAAEYYDSKYGRCSYCETLAREISSRFGFEEAEILDSIYGLASDSKERVSESAEKLKRLGVFEYTMQRVKEMLTELREK
;
A
#
# COMPACT_ATOMS: atom_id res chain seq x y z
N MET A 1 36.29 0.35 74.67
CA MET A 1 35.79 1.46 73.85
C MET A 1 36.43 1.32 72.48
N ALA A 2 35.69 0.86 71.48
CA ALA A 2 36.19 0.70 70.11
C ALA A 2 35.57 1.79 69.25
N GLU A 3 36.42 2.67 68.72
CA GLU A 3 36.03 3.79 67.87
C GLU A 3 35.42 3.28 66.56
N GLY A 4 34.18 3.67 66.31
CA GLY A 4 33.46 3.34 65.08
C GLY A 4 34.09 4.05 63.89
N LYS A 5 34.68 3.28 62.96
CA LYS A 5 35.07 3.79 61.63
C LYS A 5 33.80 4.17 60.86
N LYS A 6 33.58 5.47 60.66
CA LYS A 6 32.59 5.97 59.69
C LYS A 6 33.05 5.55 58.29
N LEU A 7 32.17 4.86 57.55
CA LEU A 7 32.36 4.61 56.12
C LEU A 7 32.37 5.96 55.38
N PRO A 8 33.27 6.18 54.41
CA PRO A 8 33.24 7.40 53.61
C PRO A 8 31.97 7.39 52.76
N PHE A 9 31.13 8.42 52.93
CA PHE A 9 30.06 8.71 51.97
C PHE A 9 30.70 8.96 50.59
N PRO A 10 30.23 8.33 49.51
CA PRO A 10 30.70 8.65 48.17
C PRO A 10 30.42 10.12 47.90
N LYS A 11 31.45 10.87 47.48
CA LYS A 11 31.32 12.27 47.07
C LYS A 11 30.26 12.35 45.97
N ILE A 12 29.21 13.13 46.21
CA ILE A 12 28.27 13.52 45.15
C ILE A 12 29.07 14.44 44.21
N PRO A 13 29.16 14.13 42.90
CA PRO A 13 29.89 14.97 41.95
C PRO A 13 29.33 16.40 41.95
N GLU A 14 30.21 17.40 41.95
CA GLU A 14 29.84 18.81 42.05
C GLU A 14 29.08 19.33 40.81
N ASN A 15 29.03 18.54 39.74
CA ASN A 15 28.41 18.93 38.48
C ASN A 15 27.51 17.82 37.91
N PRO A 16 26.17 17.90 38.05
CA PRO A 16 25.25 16.85 37.61
C PRO A 16 25.28 16.57 36.10
N GLY A 17 25.83 17.49 35.29
CA GLY A 17 26.02 17.30 33.84
C GLY A 17 27.05 16.21 33.48
N GLU A 18 28.09 16.00 34.31
CA GLU A 18 29.14 15.00 34.03
C GLU A 18 28.63 13.56 34.20
N ILE A 19 27.61 13.35 35.03
CA ILE A 19 26.97 12.04 35.22
C ILE A 19 26.17 11.63 33.98
N LEU A 20 25.63 12.62 33.25
CA LEU A 20 24.79 12.41 32.06
C LEU A 20 25.60 12.41 30.76
N GLU A 21 26.81 12.95 30.73
CA GLU A 21 27.67 12.92 29.53
C GLU A 21 27.94 11.50 29.01
N GLY A 22 28.21 10.55 29.91
CA GLY A 22 28.45 9.16 29.55
C GLY A 22 27.22 8.52 28.87
N PRO A 23 26.05 8.52 29.54
CA PRO A 23 24.80 8.04 28.96
C PRO A 23 24.39 8.74 27.65
N ILE A 24 24.54 10.07 27.55
CA ILE A 24 24.20 10.83 26.34
C ILE A 24 25.09 10.42 25.17
N LYS A 25 26.42 10.35 25.37
CA LYS A 25 27.35 9.84 24.34
C LYS A 25 27.02 8.41 23.93
N LEU A 26 26.51 7.59 24.85
CA LEU A 26 26.08 6.23 24.57
C LEU A 26 24.83 6.22 23.67
N ILE A 27 23.84 7.06 23.96
CA ILE A 27 22.62 7.23 23.14
C ILE A 27 22.96 7.78 21.75
N GLU A 28 23.82 8.80 21.66
CA GLU A 28 24.30 9.36 20.38
C GLU A 28 25.04 8.31 19.55
N ASN A 29 25.87 7.47 20.19
CA ASN A 29 26.54 6.36 19.51
C ASN A 29 25.56 5.27 19.06
N PHE A 30 24.51 4.99 19.85
CA PHE A 30 23.43 4.09 19.44
C PHE A 30 22.68 4.64 18.23
N ASP A 31 22.34 5.93 18.23
CA ASP A 31 21.63 6.58 17.14
C ASP A 31 22.47 6.60 15.84
N LEU A 32 23.76 6.90 15.94
CA LEU A 32 24.71 6.77 14.84
C LEU A 32 24.84 5.33 14.32
N THR A 33 24.72 4.35 15.21
CA THR A 33 24.75 2.93 14.82
C THR A 33 23.45 2.52 14.12
N ILE A 34 22.30 2.96 14.61
CA ILE A 34 20.99 2.77 13.97
C ILE A 34 20.99 3.40 12.59
N GLN A 35 21.46 4.65 12.45
CA GLN A 35 21.57 5.32 11.15
C GLN A 35 22.51 4.58 10.18
N LYS A 36 23.60 3.99 10.68
CA LYS A 36 24.50 3.16 9.86
C LYS A 36 23.83 1.86 9.43
N ILE A 37 23.07 1.21 10.32
CA ILE A 37 22.28 0.02 10.01
C ILE A 37 21.20 0.37 8.98
N ASP A 38 20.47 1.47 9.14
CA ASP A 38 19.47 1.96 8.19
C ASP A 38 20.08 2.28 6.83
N LYS A 39 21.26 2.91 6.81
CA LYS A 39 21.99 3.17 5.57
C LYS A 39 22.48 1.88 4.92
N ALA A 40 22.93 0.91 5.71
CA ALA A 40 23.34 -0.40 5.21
C ALA A 40 22.14 -1.19 4.67
N LEU A 41 20.99 -1.14 5.35
CA LEU A 41 19.72 -1.74 4.89
C LEU A 41 19.22 -1.06 3.62
N LYS A 42 19.23 0.27 3.54
CA LYS A 42 18.90 1.00 2.29
C LYS A 42 19.88 0.68 1.17
N SER A 43 21.17 0.56 1.47
CA SER A 43 22.18 0.19 0.48
C SER A 43 22.01 -1.25 0.02
N PHE A 44 21.62 -2.15 0.91
CA PHE A 44 21.27 -3.53 0.62
C PHE A 44 19.99 -3.59 -0.22
N ASP A 45 18.92 -2.89 0.16
CA ASP A 45 17.67 -2.77 -0.59
C ASP A 45 17.93 -2.19 -2.01
N ASN A 46 18.84 -1.22 -2.15
CA ASN A 46 19.27 -0.69 -3.45
C ASN A 46 20.10 -1.70 -4.26
N LEU A 47 20.91 -2.53 -3.59
CA LEU A 47 21.65 -3.63 -4.21
C LEU A 47 20.70 -4.71 -4.74
N PHE A 48 19.60 -4.97 -4.01
CA PHE A 48 18.55 -5.89 -4.43
C PHE A 48 17.70 -5.29 -5.55
N ALA A 49 17.31 -4.02 -5.45
CA ALA A 49 16.61 -3.32 -6.53
C ALA A 49 17.44 -3.27 -7.83
N SER A 50 18.76 -3.09 -7.73
CA SER A 50 19.65 -3.09 -8.90
C SER A 50 19.98 -4.50 -9.42
N ALA A 51 20.05 -5.50 -8.55
CA ALA A 51 20.18 -6.91 -8.95
C ALA A 51 18.91 -7.44 -9.60
N ASP A 52 17.73 -7.09 -9.06
CA ASP A 52 16.43 -7.35 -9.66
C ASP A 52 16.28 -6.57 -10.96
N SER A 53 16.70 -5.31 -11.05
CA SER A 53 16.72 -4.55 -12.31
C SER A 53 17.62 -5.21 -13.38
N ARG A 54 18.75 -5.81 -12.98
CA ARG A 54 19.64 -6.57 -13.89
C ARG A 54 19.10 -7.95 -14.28
N LEU A 55 18.25 -8.55 -13.44
CA LEU A 55 17.49 -9.76 -13.78
C LEU A 55 16.31 -9.40 -14.70
N ILE A 56 15.60 -8.31 -14.41
CA ILE A 56 14.50 -7.73 -15.19
C ILE A 56 14.97 -7.29 -16.58
N SER A 57 16.15 -6.68 -16.70
CA SER A 57 16.73 -6.29 -17.99
C SER A 57 17.20 -7.46 -18.86
N LYS A 58 17.31 -8.66 -18.28
CA LYS A 58 17.59 -9.92 -19.00
C LYS A 58 16.32 -10.71 -19.35
N LEU A 59 15.18 -10.29 -18.82
CA LEU A 59 13.90 -10.89 -19.15
C LEU A 59 13.34 -10.18 -20.39
N PRO A 60 12.68 -10.89 -21.33
CA PRO A 60 12.05 -10.25 -22.48
C PRO A 60 11.12 -9.14 -21.99
N GLU A 61 11.20 -7.98 -22.65
CA GLU A 61 10.36 -6.83 -22.34
C GLU A 61 8.90 -7.30 -22.23
N PRO A 62 8.17 -6.91 -21.17
CA PRO A 62 6.73 -7.11 -21.18
C PRO A 62 6.20 -6.44 -22.46
N VAL A 63 5.52 -7.24 -23.29
CA VAL A 63 4.80 -6.75 -24.46
C VAL A 63 3.88 -5.63 -23.97
N GLY A 64 4.20 -4.39 -24.33
CA GLY A 64 3.41 -3.21 -23.97
C GLY A 64 3.90 -2.44 -22.74
N ARG A 65 5.16 -2.00 -22.70
CA ARG A 65 5.53 -0.81 -21.93
C ARG A 65 5.06 0.44 -22.68
N ALA A 66 3.74 0.63 -22.77
CA ALA A 66 3.23 1.98 -22.97
C ALA A 66 3.54 2.74 -21.69
N GLU A 67 4.02 3.99 -21.83
CA GLU A 67 4.06 4.97 -20.75
C GLU A 67 2.64 5.10 -20.18
N HIS A 68 2.26 4.23 -19.25
CA HIS A 68 0.97 4.30 -18.59
C HIS A 68 1.06 5.48 -17.63
N VAL A 69 0.74 6.66 -18.14
CA VAL A 69 0.21 7.74 -17.31
C VAL A 69 -0.96 7.11 -16.55
N ALA A 70 -0.78 6.90 -15.25
CA ALA A 70 -1.78 6.34 -14.34
C ALA A 70 -3.14 6.97 -14.65
N SER A 71 -4.00 6.21 -15.32
CA SER A 71 -5.29 6.69 -15.80
C SER A 71 -6.35 6.08 -14.89
N PRO A 72 -7.20 6.88 -14.24
CA PRO A 72 -8.27 6.40 -13.38
C PRO A 72 -9.05 5.25 -14.03
N SER A 73 -9.35 4.20 -13.26
CA SER A 73 -10.23 3.10 -13.69
C SER A 73 -11.64 3.59 -14.02
N TYR A 74 -12.06 4.68 -13.38
CA TYR A 74 -13.34 5.35 -13.58
C TYR A 74 -13.22 6.84 -13.25
N PRO A 75 -14.08 7.72 -13.79
CA PRO A 75 -13.92 9.14 -13.56
C PRO A 75 -14.35 9.53 -12.14
N GLY A 76 -13.62 10.48 -11.53
CA GLY A 76 -13.78 10.84 -10.11
C GLY A 76 -13.00 9.95 -9.12
N GLN A 77 -12.27 8.93 -9.60
CA GLN A 77 -11.44 8.10 -8.72
C GLN A 77 -10.30 8.92 -8.10
N SER A 78 -10.13 8.80 -6.79
CA SER A 78 -8.96 9.38 -6.10
C SER A 78 -7.69 8.62 -6.49
N ARG A 79 -6.54 9.28 -6.36
CA ARG A 79 -5.25 8.63 -6.57
C ARG A 79 -5.04 7.46 -5.61
N GLU A 80 -5.46 7.62 -4.36
CA GLU A 80 -5.36 6.59 -3.33
C GLU A 80 -6.18 5.34 -3.69
N SER A 81 -7.42 5.52 -4.19
CA SER A 81 -8.27 4.43 -4.66
C SER A 81 -7.66 3.73 -5.89
N TYR A 82 -7.19 4.50 -6.86
CA TYR A 82 -6.55 3.96 -8.06
C TYR A 82 -5.33 3.10 -7.72
N CYS A 83 -4.45 3.60 -6.84
CA CYS A 83 -3.27 2.85 -6.44
C CYS A 83 -3.62 1.58 -5.65
N LEU A 84 -4.64 1.60 -4.80
CA LEU A 84 -5.12 0.39 -4.10
C LEU A 84 -5.65 -0.67 -5.07
N GLU A 85 -6.44 -0.25 -6.07
CA GLU A 85 -6.92 -1.17 -7.11
C GLU A 85 -5.77 -1.75 -7.94
N CYS A 86 -4.77 -0.94 -8.28
CA CYS A 86 -3.58 -1.41 -8.99
C CYS A 86 -2.77 -2.42 -8.15
N LEU A 87 -2.55 -2.13 -6.86
CA LEU A 87 -1.88 -3.05 -5.93
C LEU A 87 -2.60 -4.39 -5.85
N GLU A 88 -3.93 -4.37 -5.69
CA GLU A 88 -4.72 -5.60 -5.63
C GLU A 88 -4.59 -6.42 -6.91
N LYS A 89 -4.69 -5.77 -8.09
CA LYS A 89 -4.54 -6.44 -9.40
C LYS A 89 -3.16 -7.08 -9.56
N HIS A 90 -2.08 -6.37 -9.21
CA HIS A 90 -0.73 -6.91 -9.28
C HIS A 90 -0.53 -8.11 -8.36
N TYR A 91 -1.00 -8.02 -7.11
CA TYR A 91 -0.85 -9.12 -6.16
C TYR A 91 -1.74 -10.33 -6.48
N LEU A 92 -2.96 -10.13 -6.97
CA LEU A 92 -3.81 -11.21 -7.46
C LEU A 92 -3.18 -11.92 -8.66
N LYS A 93 -2.60 -11.17 -9.58
CA LYS A 93 -1.89 -11.72 -10.74
C LYS A 93 -0.65 -12.50 -10.31
N ALA A 94 0.15 -11.96 -9.39
CA ALA A 94 1.30 -12.66 -8.82
C ALA A 94 0.89 -13.96 -8.13
N TYR A 95 -0.18 -13.93 -7.33
CA TYR A 95 -0.74 -15.11 -6.67
C TYR A 95 -1.18 -16.18 -7.69
N GLY A 96 -1.97 -15.80 -8.71
CA GLY A 96 -2.41 -16.72 -9.76
C GLY A 96 -1.25 -17.35 -10.53
N LEU A 97 -0.18 -16.59 -10.81
CA LEU A 97 1.03 -17.11 -11.44
C LEU A 97 1.76 -18.14 -10.56
N LEU A 98 1.79 -17.95 -9.23
CA LEU A 98 2.36 -18.94 -8.32
C LEU A 98 1.51 -20.22 -8.26
N GLU A 99 0.18 -20.12 -8.26
CA GLU A 99 -0.71 -21.29 -8.36
C GLU A 99 -0.52 -22.03 -9.69
N GLU A 100 -0.36 -21.32 -10.81
CA GLU A 100 -0.02 -21.92 -12.10
C GLU A 100 1.33 -22.66 -12.03
N ALA A 101 2.34 -22.06 -11.40
CA ALA A 101 3.64 -22.68 -11.20
C ALA A 101 3.54 -24.01 -10.43
N GLU A 102 2.69 -24.06 -9.39
CA GLU A 102 2.45 -25.27 -8.63
C GLU A 102 1.83 -26.35 -9.51
N ARG A 103 0.81 -26.01 -10.31
CA ARG A 103 0.16 -26.96 -11.23
C ARG A 103 1.15 -27.60 -12.21
N PHE A 104 2.11 -26.82 -12.73
CA PHE A 104 3.18 -27.34 -13.60
C PHE A 104 4.17 -28.25 -12.86
N SER A 105 4.26 -28.13 -11.54
CA SER A 105 5.20 -28.88 -10.69
C SER A 105 4.61 -30.15 -10.07
N LEU A 106 3.27 -30.25 -9.97
CA LEU A 106 2.58 -31.38 -9.32
C LEU A 106 2.94 -32.76 -9.90
N GLY A 107 3.10 -32.86 -11.21
CA GLY A 107 3.42 -34.13 -11.88
C GLY A 107 4.88 -34.59 -11.72
N LYS A 108 5.79 -33.68 -11.35
CA LYS A 108 7.23 -33.97 -11.23
C LYS A 108 7.76 -33.89 -9.80
N GLY A 109 6.98 -33.33 -8.87
CA GLY A 109 7.38 -33.15 -7.46
C GLY A 109 8.48 -32.10 -7.25
N GLU A 110 8.84 -31.37 -8.31
CA GLU A 110 9.92 -30.40 -8.34
C GLU A 110 9.55 -29.19 -9.20
N ILE A 111 10.22 -28.05 -8.96
CA ILE A 111 10.06 -26.86 -9.80
C ILE A 111 10.60 -27.12 -11.21
N THR A 112 9.68 -27.15 -12.18
CA THR A 112 9.98 -27.32 -13.60
C THR A 112 10.45 -26.01 -14.25
N PRO A 113 11.05 -26.05 -15.46
CA PRO A 113 11.35 -24.84 -16.22
C PRO A 113 10.12 -23.95 -16.47
N GLU A 114 8.96 -24.55 -16.75
CA GLU A 114 7.70 -23.83 -16.96
C GLU A 114 7.20 -23.19 -15.66
N ALA A 115 7.26 -23.93 -14.55
CA ALA A 115 6.93 -23.40 -13.23
C ALA A 115 7.83 -22.22 -12.86
N ARG A 116 9.13 -22.33 -13.15
CA ARG A 116 10.10 -21.26 -12.92
C ARG A 116 9.72 -19.99 -13.70
N GLN A 117 9.32 -20.08 -14.96
CA GLN A 117 8.90 -18.90 -15.74
C GLN A 117 7.70 -18.19 -15.10
N ARG A 118 6.76 -18.95 -14.54
CA ARG A 118 5.60 -18.39 -13.82
C ARG A 118 6.01 -17.71 -12.52
N VAL A 119 6.95 -18.31 -11.77
CA VAL A 119 7.55 -17.67 -10.59
C VAL A 119 8.26 -16.36 -10.98
N GLU A 120 9.04 -16.35 -12.05
CA GLU A 120 9.70 -15.13 -12.55
C GLU A 120 8.68 -14.04 -12.92
N ALA A 121 7.58 -14.42 -13.59
CA ALA A 121 6.50 -13.49 -13.90
C ALA A 121 5.81 -12.96 -12.63
N ALA A 122 5.57 -13.80 -11.63
CA ALA A 122 4.98 -13.38 -10.36
C ALA A 122 5.86 -12.35 -9.63
N LEU A 123 7.17 -12.58 -9.60
CA LEU A 123 8.12 -11.64 -9.02
C LEU A 123 8.17 -10.31 -9.76
N LYS A 124 8.00 -10.30 -11.09
CA LYS A 124 7.88 -9.05 -11.86
C LYS A 124 6.67 -8.23 -11.42
N GLU A 125 5.50 -8.85 -11.30
CA GLU A 125 4.27 -8.17 -10.86
C GLU A 125 4.43 -7.55 -9.48
N ILE A 126 5.09 -8.25 -8.56
CA ILE A 126 5.37 -7.75 -7.20
C ILE A 126 6.30 -6.52 -7.27
N VAL A 127 7.34 -6.55 -8.10
CA VAL A 127 8.24 -5.39 -8.26
C VAL A 127 7.50 -4.20 -8.89
N THR A 128 6.62 -4.44 -9.88
CA THR A 128 5.80 -3.38 -10.47
C THR A 128 4.88 -2.72 -9.43
N ALA A 129 4.31 -3.50 -8.51
CA ALA A 129 3.50 -2.97 -7.41
C ALA A 129 4.24 -2.00 -6.46
N GLU A 130 5.59 -1.96 -6.45
CA GLU A 130 6.35 -1.03 -5.60
C GLU A 130 6.14 0.43 -5.98
N GLU A 131 5.89 0.69 -7.26
CA GLU A 131 5.63 2.04 -7.76
C GLU A 131 4.30 2.57 -7.20
N ASP A 132 3.28 1.71 -7.09
CA ASP A 132 1.97 2.07 -6.53
C ASP A 132 2.03 2.30 -5.00
N LEU A 133 2.91 1.58 -4.30
CA LEU A 133 3.16 1.77 -2.86
C LEU A 133 3.83 3.13 -2.53
N GLY A 134 4.36 3.84 -3.53
CA GLY A 134 4.99 5.15 -3.36
C GLY A 134 4.02 6.32 -3.15
N THR A 135 2.71 6.07 -3.22
CA THR A 135 1.68 7.12 -3.12
C THR A 135 1.58 7.69 -1.71
N GLU A 136 1.51 9.02 -1.60
CA GLU A 136 1.26 9.71 -0.34
C GLU A 136 -0.18 9.43 0.13
N ILE A 137 -0.29 8.77 1.29
CA ILE A 137 -1.58 8.45 1.90
C ILE A 137 -1.86 9.41 3.04
N ARG A 138 -2.93 10.18 2.90
CA ARG A 138 -3.35 11.19 3.90
C ARG A 138 -4.01 10.57 5.13
N ASP A 139 -4.67 9.44 4.95
CA ASP A 139 -5.36 8.76 6.05
C ASP A 139 -4.40 7.93 6.89
N ALA A 140 -4.36 8.18 8.21
CA ALA A 140 -3.38 7.56 9.10
C ALA A 140 -3.56 6.04 9.25
N GLU A 141 -4.80 5.55 9.28
CA GLU A 141 -5.08 4.13 9.44
C GLU A 141 -4.79 3.38 8.15
N LEU A 142 -5.19 3.93 7.01
CA LEU A 142 -4.84 3.40 5.70
C LEU A 142 -3.32 3.44 5.47
N ALA A 143 -2.63 4.50 5.89
CA ALA A 143 -1.17 4.59 5.80
C ALA A 143 -0.50 3.44 6.56
N LYS A 144 -1.01 3.11 7.77
CA LYS A 144 -0.53 1.96 8.54
C LYS A 144 -0.78 0.63 7.82
N MET A 145 -1.94 0.46 7.18
CA MET A 145 -2.21 -0.75 6.37
C MET A 145 -1.28 -0.84 5.16
N ILE A 146 -1.03 0.28 4.46
CA ILE A 146 -0.08 0.35 3.35
C ILE A 146 1.35 0.04 3.82
N ASP A 147 1.76 0.52 5.00
CA ASP A 147 3.06 0.19 5.58
C ASP A 147 3.18 -1.29 5.95
N GLU A 148 2.10 -1.92 6.43
CA GLU A 148 2.04 -3.36 6.63
C GLU A 148 2.21 -4.13 5.30
N ILE A 149 1.53 -3.70 4.23
CA ILE A 149 1.67 -4.29 2.89
C ILE A 149 3.12 -4.15 2.39
N LYS A 150 3.72 -2.96 2.52
CA LYS A 150 5.14 -2.70 2.20
C LYS A 150 6.07 -3.64 2.96
N ALA A 151 5.85 -3.81 4.26
CA ALA A 151 6.68 -4.68 5.09
C ALA A 151 6.59 -6.14 4.62
N ARG A 152 5.37 -6.65 4.43
CA ARG A 152 5.13 -8.03 3.97
C ARG A 152 5.71 -8.28 2.58
N GLN A 153 5.56 -7.34 1.65
CA GLN A 153 6.18 -7.44 0.33
C GLN A 153 7.71 -7.53 0.42
N ARG A 154 8.35 -6.68 1.23
CA ARG A 154 9.80 -6.71 1.42
C ARG A 154 10.27 -8.03 2.03
N GLU A 155 9.55 -8.55 3.02
CA GLU A 155 9.84 -9.85 3.63
C GLU A 155 9.69 -10.99 2.61
N PHE A 156 8.65 -10.97 1.78
CA PHE A 156 8.43 -11.95 0.73
C PHE A 156 9.58 -11.95 -0.30
N ARG A 157 10.02 -10.77 -0.76
CA ARG A 157 11.17 -10.64 -1.68
C ARG A 157 12.46 -11.21 -1.06
N LYS A 158 12.77 -10.84 0.19
CA LYS A 158 13.96 -11.35 0.90
C LYS A 158 13.91 -12.88 1.07
N TRP A 159 12.75 -13.40 1.42
CA TRP A 159 12.54 -14.83 1.61
C TRP A 159 12.66 -15.62 0.30
N THR A 160 12.01 -15.19 -0.79
CA THR A 160 12.07 -15.88 -2.09
C THR A 160 13.50 -16.00 -2.64
N TRP A 161 14.33 -14.97 -2.42
CA TRP A 161 15.76 -15.01 -2.73
C TRP A 161 16.55 -15.97 -1.84
N THR A 162 16.31 -15.93 -0.53
CA THR A 162 17.00 -16.78 0.45
C THR A 162 16.74 -18.25 0.16
N GLU A 163 15.50 -18.60 -0.14
CA GLU A 163 15.08 -19.96 -0.50
C GLU A 163 15.49 -20.35 -1.93
N ARG A 164 15.94 -19.39 -2.74
CA ARG A 164 16.31 -19.55 -4.15
C ARG A 164 15.16 -20.14 -4.97
N LEU A 165 13.96 -19.58 -4.84
CA LEU A 165 12.74 -20.08 -5.50
C LEU A 165 12.86 -20.19 -7.04
N LEU A 166 13.80 -19.45 -7.64
CA LEU A 166 14.11 -19.45 -9.08
C LEU A 166 15.02 -20.61 -9.54
N THR A 167 15.43 -21.50 -8.64
CA THR A 167 16.27 -22.65 -8.97
C THR A 167 15.41 -23.87 -9.28
N THR A 168 15.70 -24.54 -10.40
CA THR A 168 15.05 -25.80 -10.80
C THR A 168 15.43 -26.93 -9.84
N GLN A 169 14.61 -27.99 -9.74
CA GLN A 169 14.82 -29.15 -8.84
C GLN A 169 14.65 -28.84 -7.34
N ARG A 170 14.00 -27.72 -7.01
CA ARG A 170 13.61 -27.40 -5.64
C ARG A 170 12.33 -28.12 -5.23
N ASP A 171 12.22 -28.35 -3.93
CA ASP A 171 11.04 -28.91 -3.29
C ASP A 171 9.82 -28.00 -3.53
N ILE A 172 8.75 -28.60 -4.05
CA ILE A 172 7.44 -27.97 -4.25
C ILE A 172 6.86 -27.38 -2.95
N ALA A 173 7.28 -27.88 -1.78
CA ALA A 173 6.89 -27.33 -0.48
C ALA A 173 7.24 -25.84 -0.36
N LYS A 174 8.37 -25.40 -0.93
CA LYS A 174 8.75 -23.98 -0.92
C LYS A 174 7.86 -23.15 -1.83
N LEU A 175 7.41 -23.69 -2.96
CA LEU A 175 6.44 -23.01 -3.81
C LEU A 175 5.08 -22.85 -3.11
N LYS A 176 4.63 -23.88 -2.38
CA LYS A 176 3.42 -23.80 -1.53
C LYS A 176 3.53 -22.76 -0.43
N GLU A 177 4.69 -22.68 0.22
CA GLU A 177 4.96 -21.63 1.23
C GLU A 177 4.91 -20.23 0.58
N ALA A 178 5.44 -20.08 -0.64
CA ALA A 178 5.35 -18.83 -1.40
C ALA A 178 3.90 -18.44 -1.71
N ILE A 179 3.07 -19.41 -2.16
CA ILE A 179 1.64 -19.20 -2.41
C ILE A 179 0.92 -18.73 -1.14
N SER A 180 1.18 -19.38 -0.01
CA SER A 180 0.57 -18.99 1.28
C SER A 180 0.95 -17.57 1.68
N ARG A 181 2.23 -17.21 1.60
CA ARG A 181 2.70 -15.87 1.94
C ARG A 181 2.13 -14.80 1.00
N MET A 182 2.01 -15.11 -0.29
CA MET A 182 1.44 -14.20 -1.28
C MET A 182 -0.06 -14.00 -1.04
N LYS A 183 -0.79 -15.06 -0.67
CA LYS A 183 -2.20 -14.97 -0.27
C LYS A 183 -2.41 -14.01 0.91
N ASP A 184 -1.52 -14.05 1.90
CA ASP A 184 -1.58 -13.15 3.05
C ASP A 184 -1.35 -11.67 2.65
N ILE A 185 -0.50 -11.42 1.64
CA ILE A 185 -0.30 -10.08 1.07
C ILE A 185 -1.59 -9.63 0.38
N VAL A 186 -2.16 -10.47 -0.51
CA VAL A 186 -3.42 -10.20 -1.20
C VAL A 186 -4.53 -9.85 -0.21
N GLU A 187 -4.69 -10.64 0.85
CA GLU A 187 -5.75 -10.42 1.84
C GLU A 187 -5.53 -9.12 2.65
N THR A 188 -4.28 -8.76 2.91
CA THR A 188 -3.97 -7.47 3.56
C THR A 188 -4.27 -6.31 2.62
N THR A 189 -3.97 -6.43 1.34
CA THR A 189 -4.32 -5.43 0.33
C THR A 189 -5.83 -5.31 0.15
N ARG A 190 -6.57 -6.42 0.10
CA ARG A 190 -8.03 -6.43 0.03
C ARG A 190 -8.66 -5.72 1.22
N ARG A 191 -8.17 -5.97 2.44
CA ARG A 191 -8.63 -5.26 3.65
C ARG A 191 -8.35 -3.76 3.59
N ALA A 192 -7.22 -3.33 3.02
CA ALA A 192 -6.93 -1.91 2.84
C ALA A 192 -7.86 -1.25 1.80
N ALA A 193 -8.16 -1.96 0.70
CA ALA A 193 -9.13 -1.52 -0.29
C ALA A 193 -10.55 -1.42 0.30
N GLU A 194 -11.00 -2.44 1.03
CA GLU A 194 -12.29 -2.45 1.73
C GLU A 194 -12.37 -1.36 2.80
N TYR A 195 -11.29 -1.11 3.54
CA TYR A 195 -11.22 0.00 4.48
C TYR A 195 -11.39 1.34 3.77
N TYR A 196 -10.64 1.55 2.69
CA TYR A 196 -10.75 2.74 1.86
C TYR A 196 -12.18 2.91 1.35
N ASP A 197 -12.78 1.85 0.84
CA ASP A 197 -14.14 1.89 0.30
C ASP A 197 -15.21 2.08 1.40
N SER A 198 -14.99 1.56 2.60
CA SER A 198 -15.92 1.79 3.72
C SER A 198 -15.90 3.24 4.21
N LYS A 199 -14.74 3.91 4.10
CA LYS A 199 -14.50 5.24 4.64
C LYS A 199 -14.68 6.36 3.61
N TYR A 200 -14.31 6.06 2.38
CA TYR A 200 -14.28 6.98 1.24
C TYR A 200 -15.01 6.45 0.02
N GLY A 201 -15.41 5.18 0.04
CA GLY A 201 -16.02 4.51 -1.09
C GLY A 201 -17.49 4.80 -1.24
N ARG A 202 -17.99 4.18 -2.30
CA ARG A 202 -19.12 4.64 -3.08
C ARG A 202 -20.40 4.66 -2.27
N CYS A 203 -20.80 5.86 -1.86
CA CYS A 203 -22.16 6.06 -1.34
C CYS A 203 -23.14 5.69 -2.46
N SER A 204 -23.81 4.55 -2.34
CA SER A 204 -24.79 4.05 -3.33
C SER A 204 -25.91 5.07 -3.59
N TYR A 205 -26.22 5.90 -2.60
CA TYR A 205 -27.10 7.05 -2.73
C TYR A 205 -26.49 8.16 -3.62
N CYS A 206 -25.20 8.48 -3.46
CA CYS A 206 -24.50 9.42 -4.36
C CYS A 206 -24.43 8.88 -5.80
N GLU A 207 -24.19 7.59 -5.99
CA GLU A 207 -24.20 6.96 -7.32
C GLU A 207 -25.60 6.97 -7.95
N THR A 208 -26.63 6.63 -7.16
CA THR A 208 -28.02 6.67 -7.62
C THR A 208 -28.40 8.09 -8.03
N LEU A 209 -28.02 9.09 -7.22
CA LEU A 209 -28.24 10.50 -7.52
C LEU A 209 -27.48 10.95 -8.77
N ALA A 210 -26.22 10.55 -8.93
CA ALA A 210 -25.43 10.87 -10.11
C ALA A 210 -26.05 10.29 -11.39
N ARG A 211 -26.55 9.05 -11.33
CA ARG A 211 -27.24 8.40 -12.45
C ARG A 211 -28.60 9.04 -12.76
N GLU A 212 -29.36 9.42 -11.73
CA GLU A 212 -30.61 10.19 -11.91
C GLU A 212 -30.33 11.53 -12.60
N ILE A 213 -29.30 12.26 -12.18
CA ILE A 213 -28.93 13.54 -12.80
C ILE A 213 -28.42 13.32 -14.22
N SER A 214 -27.55 12.34 -14.44
CA SER A 214 -27.01 12.03 -15.77
C SER A 214 -28.14 11.69 -16.76
N SER A 215 -29.05 10.79 -16.38
CA SER A 215 -30.19 10.41 -17.23
C SER A 215 -31.18 11.55 -17.48
N ARG A 216 -31.35 12.46 -16.52
CA ARG A 216 -32.30 13.57 -16.61
C ARG A 216 -31.76 14.78 -17.39
N PHE A 217 -30.48 15.09 -17.24
CA PHE A 217 -29.88 16.32 -17.75
C PHE A 217 -28.85 16.10 -18.86
N GLY A 218 -28.48 14.85 -19.15
CA GLY A 218 -27.60 14.49 -20.27
C GLY A 218 -26.11 14.78 -20.03
N PHE A 219 -25.70 14.86 -18.76
CA PHE A 219 -24.29 15.02 -18.38
C PHE A 219 -23.61 13.66 -18.14
N GLU A 220 -22.28 13.61 -18.21
CA GLU A 220 -21.53 12.40 -17.87
C GLU A 220 -21.69 12.06 -16.39
N GLU A 221 -22.15 10.84 -16.08
CA GLU A 221 -22.42 10.37 -14.71
C GLU A 221 -21.25 10.61 -13.77
N ALA A 222 -20.03 10.41 -14.25
CA ALA A 222 -18.85 10.51 -13.44
C ALA A 222 -18.40 11.96 -13.16
N GLU A 223 -18.70 12.91 -14.05
CA GLU A 223 -18.48 14.35 -13.78
C GLU A 223 -19.42 14.84 -12.67
N ILE A 224 -20.65 14.37 -12.69
CA ILE A 224 -21.66 14.64 -11.66
C ILE A 224 -21.28 13.98 -10.34
N LEU A 225 -20.86 12.71 -10.37
CA LEU A 225 -20.49 11.94 -9.19
C LEU A 225 -19.31 12.56 -8.44
N ASP A 226 -18.26 12.98 -9.15
CA ASP A 226 -17.12 13.71 -8.57
C ASP A 226 -17.57 15.00 -7.86
N SER A 227 -18.49 15.74 -8.49
CA SER A 227 -19.03 16.97 -7.92
C SER A 227 -19.90 16.71 -6.68
N ILE A 228 -20.67 15.62 -6.66
CA ILE A 228 -21.45 15.19 -5.48
C ILE A 228 -20.52 14.79 -4.34
N TYR A 229 -19.47 14.02 -4.59
CA TYR A 229 -18.49 13.67 -3.56
C TYR A 229 -17.71 14.89 -3.06
N GLY A 230 -17.41 15.84 -3.94
CA GLY A 230 -16.79 17.09 -3.55
C GLY A 230 -17.64 17.95 -2.62
N LEU A 231 -18.99 17.84 -2.67
CA LEU A 231 -19.87 18.48 -1.67
C LEU A 231 -19.79 17.82 -0.28
N ALA A 232 -19.42 16.54 -0.21
CA ALA A 232 -19.26 15.79 1.04
C ALA A 232 -17.83 15.87 1.62
N SER A 233 -16.95 16.66 0.99
CA SER A 233 -15.56 16.83 1.41
C SER A 233 -15.41 17.69 2.66
N ASP A 234 -14.44 17.37 3.52
CA ASP A 234 -14.06 18.19 4.68
C ASP A 234 -13.34 19.51 4.29
N SER A 235 -12.79 19.57 3.06
CA SER A 235 -12.18 20.79 2.52
C SER A 235 -13.25 21.79 2.06
N LYS A 236 -13.29 22.97 2.70
CA LYS A 236 -14.17 24.09 2.31
C LYS A 236 -13.95 24.55 0.86
N GLU A 237 -12.70 24.52 0.39
CA GLU A 237 -12.35 24.89 -0.99
C GLU A 237 -12.99 23.91 -1.97
N ARG A 238 -12.81 22.60 -1.74
CA ARG A 238 -13.40 21.55 -2.58
C ARG A 238 -14.92 21.59 -2.59
N VAL A 239 -15.55 21.87 -1.44
CA VAL A 239 -17.00 22.06 -1.35
C VAL A 239 -17.45 23.24 -2.21
N SER A 240 -16.74 24.37 -2.15
CA SER A 240 -17.08 25.56 -2.93
C SER A 240 -16.92 25.32 -4.43
N GLU A 241 -15.82 24.70 -4.86
CA GLU A 241 -15.57 24.37 -6.27
C GLU A 241 -16.64 23.42 -6.83
N SER A 242 -17.00 22.41 -6.06
CA SER A 242 -17.99 21.40 -6.46
C SER A 242 -19.40 21.98 -6.51
N ALA A 243 -19.74 22.86 -5.57
CA ALA A 243 -20.99 23.61 -5.61
C ALA A 243 -21.07 24.52 -6.83
N GLU A 244 -20.01 25.27 -7.15
CA GLU A 244 -19.97 26.11 -8.35
C GLU A 244 -20.05 25.31 -9.64
N LYS A 245 -19.40 24.14 -9.69
CA LYS A 245 -19.50 23.23 -10.84
C LYS A 245 -20.94 22.75 -11.07
N LEU A 246 -21.62 22.28 -10.02
CA LEU A 246 -23.03 21.87 -10.10
C LEU A 246 -23.97 23.03 -10.46
N LYS A 247 -23.66 24.26 -10.02
CA LYS A 247 -24.42 25.46 -10.42
C LYS A 247 -24.25 25.77 -11.90
N ARG A 248 -23.01 25.69 -12.43
CA ARG A 248 -22.72 25.88 -13.85
C ARG A 248 -23.43 24.85 -14.73
N LEU A 249 -23.53 23.62 -14.25
CA LEU A 249 -24.27 22.54 -14.90
C LEU A 249 -25.80 22.69 -14.76
N GLY A 250 -26.29 23.65 -13.96
CA GLY A 250 -27.72 23.87 -13.74
C GLY A 250 -28.42 22.79 -12.91
N VAL A 251 -27.65 21.93 -12.22
CA VAL A 251 -28.18 20.77 -11.47
C VAL A 251 -28.08 20.93 -9.96
N PHE A 252 -27.47 22.02 -9.45
CA PHE A 252 -27.24 22.22 -8.02
C PHE A 252 -28.50 22.13 -7.16
N GLU A 253 -29.56 22.86 -7.53
CA GLU A 253 -30.81 22.87 -6.76
C GLU A 253 -31.48 21.49 -6.74
N TYR A 254 -31.48 20.79 -7.89
CA TYR A 254 -32.00 19.42 -7.97
C TYR A 254 -31.19 18.46 -7.09
N THR A 255 -29.86 18.58 -7.13
CA THR A 255 -28.94 17.76 -6.33
C THR A 255 -29.21 17.96 -4.84
N MET A 256 -29.30 19.22 -4.38
CA MET A 256 -29.53 19.53 -2.97
C MET A 256 -30.92 19.10 -2.49
N GLN A 257 -31.94 19.24 -3.34
CA GLN A 257 -33.29 18.80 -3.03
C GLN A 257 -33.35 17.27 -2.86
N ARG A 258 -32.77 16.52 -3.81
CA ARG A 258 -32.78 15.06 -3.75
C ARG A 258 -31.98 14.52 -2.57
N VAL A 259 -30.83 15.11 -2.25
CA VAL A 259 -30.08 14.77 -1.01
C VAL A 259 -30.93 14.93 0.24
N LYS A 260 -31.72 16.01 0.35
CA LYS A 260 -32.64 16.21 1.50
C LYS A 260 -33.73 15.15 1.59
N GLU A 261 -34.31 14.75 0.45
CA GLU A 261 -35.32 13.69 0.40
C GLU A 261 -34.73 12.36 0.85
N MET A 262 -33.57 11.99 0.32
CA MET A 262 -32.88 10.74 0.67
C MET A 262 -32.50 10.68 2.15
N LEU A 263 -32.08 11.82 2.73
CA LEU A 263 -31.82 11.91 4.17
C LEU A 263 -33.08 11.77 5.02
N THR A 264 -34.23 12.23 4.53
CA THR A 264 -35.53 12.03 5.19
C THR A 264 -35.93 10.56 5.14
N GLU A 265 -35.86 9.93 3.97
CA GLU A 265 -36.15 8.49 3.77
C GLU A 265 -35.27 7.58 4.67
N LEU A 266 -34.02 7.99 4.92
CA LEU A 266 -33.10 7.27 5.80
C LEU A 266 -33.43 7.41 7.29
N ARG A 267 -34.10 8.49 7.70
CA ARG A 267 -34.49 8.72 9.12
C ARG A 267 -35.80 8.04 9.49
N GLU A 268 -36.63 7.74 8.50
CA GLU A 268 -37.93 7.07 8.66
C GLU A 268 -37.81 5.54 8.63
N LYS A 269 -36.62 5.00 8.35
CA LYS A 269 -36.28 3.57 8.42
C LYS A 269 -35.54 3.26 9.72
#